data_AF-A0A9D4D1V7-F1
#
_entry.id   AF-A0A9D4D1V7-F1
#
_cell.length_a   1.000
_cell.length_b   1.000
_cell.length_c   1.000
_cell.angle_alpha   90.00
_cell.angle_beta   90.00
_cell.angle_gamma   90.00
#
_symmetry.space_group_name_H-M   'P 1'
#
loop_
_entity.id
_entity.type
_entity.pdbx_description
1 polymer ?
#
loop_
_entity_poly.entity_id
_entity_poly.type
_entity_poly.pdbx_seq_one_letter_code
_entity_poly.pdbx_strand_id
1 'polypeptide(L)'
;MDQRSSEHIGCYSISASNVSQLSVEGRSPDLMDSYTTRLEAVRKCSEYEAVHGYPVFGIYDGGMCLTTPYSPGAVYGLPGLLGVSSRCGYSRVGGSNSASVHTFENKVYHLTRFMYAHRFELKAVLAVPA
;
A
#
# COMPACT_ATOMS: atom_id res chain seq x y z
N MET A 1 15.68 7.33 14.16
CA MET A 1 15.31 7.05 12.76
C MET A 1 14.50 5.77 12.77
N ASP A 2 13.17 5.83 12.75
CA ASP A 2 12.35 4.62 12.60
C ASP A 2 12.17 4.39 11.09
N GLN A 3 13.02 3.54 10.53
CA GLN A 3 12.93 3.15 9.11
C GLN A 3 11.76 2.20 8.98
N ARG A 4 10.57 2.71 8.62
CA ARG A 4 9.49 1.88 8.10
C ARG A 4 9.98 1.27 6.78
N SER A 5 10.58 0.09 6.85
CA SER A 5 11.15 -0.60 5.69
C SER A 5 10.01 -1.11 4.82
N SER A 6 9.84 -0.51 3.64
CA SER A 6 9.01 -1.05 2.58
C SER A 6 9.74 -2.19 1.87
N GLU A 7 9.04 -3.29 1.60
CA GLU A 7 9.53 -4.41 0.81
C GLU A 7 8.88 -4.41 -0.57
N HIS A 8 9.69 -4.53 -1.62
CA HIS A 8 9.19 -4.63 -2.98
C HIS A 8 8.79 -6.07 -3.31
N ILE A 9 7.51 -6.29 -3.59
CA ILE A 9 6.93 -7.62 -3.78
C ILE A 9 6.75 -8.00 -5.24
N GLY A 10 6.80 -7.05 -6.17
CA GLY A 10 6.72 -7.39 -7.58
C GLY A 10 6.54 -6.21 -8.52
N CYS A 11 6.63 -6.52 -9.81
CA CYS A 11 6.37 -5.59 -10.89
C CYS A 11 5.15 -6.05 -11.69
N TYR A 12 4.26 -5.10 -11.99
CA TYR A 12 2.96 -5.41 -12.55
C TYR A 12 2.63 -4.49 -13.71
N SER A 13 2.00 -5.01 -14.75
CA SER A 13 1.47 -4.26 -15.88
C SER A 13 0.24 -3.48 -15.45
N ILE A 14 0.18 -2.20 -15.83
CA ILE A 14 -0.93 -1.33 -15.51
C ILE A 14 -1.39 -0.56 -16.75
N SER A 15 -2.70 -0.44 -16.92
CA SER A 15 -3.33 0.34 -17.98
C SER A 15 -3.55 1.80 -17.54
N ALA A 16 -3.65 2.71 -18.50
CA ALA A 16 -3.97 4.11 -18.23
C ALA A 16 -5.31 4.27 -17.46
N SER A 17 -6.30 3.43 -17.72
CA SER A 17 -7.57 3.43 -16.97
C SER A 17 -7.35 3.13 -15.49
N ASN A 18 -6.51 2.14 -15.18
CA ASN A 18 -6.20 1.76 -13.81
C ASN A 18 -5.37 2.84 -13.12
N VAL A 19 -4.40 3.44 -13.81
CA VAL A 19 -3.61 4.57 -13.27
C VAL A 19 -4.54 5.69 -12.80
N SER A 20 -5.48 6.13 -13.65
CA SER A 20 -6.42 7.20 -13.31
C SER A 20 -7.34 6.88 -12.13
N GLN A 21 -7.73 5.61 -11.96
CA GLN A 21 -8.62 5.18 -10.88
C GLN A 21 -7.90 4.96 -9.55
N LEU A 22 -6.66 4.50 -9.59
CA LEU A 22 -5.87 4.09 -8.43
C LEU A 22 -4.98 5.21 -7.90
N SER A 23 -4.72 6.25 -8.69
CA SER A 23 -3.88 7.37 -8.30
C SER A 23 -4.44 8.14 -7.10
N VAL A 24 -3.53 8.46 -6.17
CA VAL A 24 -3.80 9.27 -4.96
C VAL A 24 -2.98 10.55 -4.92
N GLU A 25 -2.39 10.94 -6.05
CA GLU A 25 -1.70 12.22 -6.20
C GLU A 25 -2.64 13.38 -5.80
N GLY A 26 -2.10 14.34 -5.05
CA GLY A 26 -2.87 15.46 -4.54
C GLY A 26 -3.90 15.13 -3.45
N ARG A 27 -3.89 13.92 -2.88
CA ARG A 27 -4.80 13.55 -1.76
C ARG A 27 -4.21 13.72 -0.36
N SER A 28 -2.92 14.02 -0.26
CA SER A 28 -2.26 14.34 1.02
C SER A 28 -1.19 15.41 0.83
N PRO A 29 -0.82 16.16 1.89
CA PRO A 29 0.21 17.20 1.79
C PRO A 29 1.55 16.71 1.22
N ASP A 30 1.95 15.47 1.52
CA ASP A 30 3.21 14.88 1.07
C ASP A 30 3.23 14.51 -0.42
N LEU A 31 2.05 14.45 -1.06
CA LEU A 31 1.83 14.10 -2.46
C LEU A 31 1.35 15.29 -3.32
N MET A 32 1.70 16.52 -2.91
CA MET A 32 1.39 17.75 -3.65
C MET A 32 2.47 18.16 -4.65
N ASP A 33 3.68 17.59 -4.52
CA ASP A 33 4.78 17.80 -5.46
C ASP A 33 4.56 17.02 -6.76
N SER A 34 5.34 17.35 -7.80
CA SER A 34 5.31 16.60 -9.06
C SER A 34 5.88 15.20 -8.86
N TYR A 35 5.10 14.16 -9.15
CA TYR A 35 5.54 12.78 -9.00
C TYR A 35 6.76 12.42 -9.83
N THR A 36 6.95 13.08 -10.98
CA THR A 36 8.06 12.83 -11.92
C THR A 36 9.43 13.28 -11.40
N THR A 37 9.46 14.17 -10.40
CA THR A 37 10.69 14.69 -9.79
C THR A 37 10.73 14.46 -8.28
N ARG A 38 9.76 13.71 -7.75
CA ARG A 38 9.58 13.45 -6.33
C ARG A 38 10.75 12.66 -5.76
N LEU A 39 11.37 13.20 -4.72
CA LEU A 39 12.31 12.47 -3.88
C LEU A 39 11.55 11.62 -2.86
N GLU A 40 12.15 10.50 -2.47
CA GLU A 40 11.59 9.60 -1.45
C GLU A 40 10.19 9.07 -1.79
N ALA A 41 9.91 8.81 -3.09
CA ALA A 41 8.60 8.35 -3.56
C ALA A 41 8.10 7.12 -2.78
N VAL A 42 8.95 6.12 -2.57
CA VAL A 42 8.60 4.90 -1.81
C VAL A 42 8.15 5.23 -0.39
N ARG A 43 8.90 6.07 0.32
CA ARG A 43 8.57 6.48 1.70
C ARG A 43 7.26 7.25 1.73
N LYS A 44 7.09 8.25 0.86
CA LYS A 44 5.89 9.09 0.79
C LYS A 44 4.63 8.29 0.48
N CYS A 45 4.68 7.38 -0.51
CA CYS A 45 3.56 6.49 -0.76
C CYS A 45 3.31 5.60 0.46
N SER A 46 4.34 4.96 1.04
CA SER A 46 4.13 4.11 2.23
C SER A 46 3.46 4.85 3.40
N GLU A 47 3.70 6.15 3.56
CA GLU A 47 3.08 6.97 4.60
C GLU A 47 1.61 7.25 4.33
N TYR A 48 1.25 7.58 3.08
CA TYR A 48 -0.16 7.73 2.69
C TYR A 48 -0.94 6.46 3.01
N GLU A 49 -0.46 5.30 2.58
CA GLU A 49 -1.13 4.03 2.79
C GLU A 49 -1.14 3.63 4.27
N ALA A 50 -0.10 3.97 5.04
CA ALA A 50 -0.08 3.70 6.47
C ALA A 50 -1.14 4.49 7.24
N VAL A 51 -1.38 5.74 6.88
CA VAL A 51 -2.43 6.58 7.48
C VAL A 51 -3.82 6.03 7.17
N HIS A 52 -4.02 5.50 5.96
CA HIS A 52 -5.29 4.93 5.56
C HIS A 52 -5.48 3.49 6.02
N GLY A 53 -4.44 2.90 6.62
CA GLY A 53 -4.40 1.49 6.90
C GLY A 53 -4.63 0.71 5.61
N TYR A 54 -3.68 0.78 4.66
CA TYR A 54 -3.45 -0.15 3.54
C TYR A 54 -2.02 -0.70 3.63
N PRO A 55 -1.75 -2.02 3.58
CA PRO A 55 -0.40 -2.55 3.82
C PRO A 55 0.38 -2.74 2.52
N VAL A 56 -0.25 -2.45 1.37
CA VAL A 56 0.25 -2.67 0.03
C VAL A 56 -0.04 -1.43 -0.79
N PHE A 57 0.96 -0.97 -1.54
CA PHE A 57 0.88 0.23 -2.37
C PHE A 57 1.68 0.05 -3.66
N GLY A 58 1.31 0.81 -4.69
CA GLY A 58 1.99 0.81 -5.98
C GLY A 58 2.72 2.11 -6.24
N ILE A 59 3.81 2.04 -7.00
CA ILE A 59 4.50 3.19 -7.55
C ILE A 59 4.57 3.04 -9.06
N TYR A 60 4.05 4.02 -9.79
CA TYR A 60 3.99 4.06 -11.24
C TYR A 60 4.86 5.19 -11.79
N ASP A 61 5.43 4.97 -12.98
CA ASP A 61 6.10 5.97 -13.80
C ASP A 61 7.07 6.89 -13.04
N GLY A 62 7.91 6.29 -12.20
CA GLY A 62 9.00 7.00 -11.53
C GLY A 62 8.65 7.64 -10.19
N GLY A 63 7.38 7.61 -9.74
CA GLY A 63 7.07 8.17 -8.42
C GLY A 63 5.59 8.40 -8.08
N MET A 64 4.67 8.08 -8.99
CA MET A 64 3.23 8.24 -8.76
C MET A 64 2.71 7.18 -7.79
N CYS A 65 2.04 7.59 -6.72
CA CYS A 65 1.44 6.68 -5.75
C CYS A 65 0.11 6.11 -6.26
N LEU A 66 -0.04 4.79 -6.16
CA LEU A 66 -1.24 4.06 -6.51
C LEU A 66 -1.74 3.27 -5.29
N THR A 67 -3.02 3.42 -4.97
CA THR A 67 -3.71 2.61 -3.95
C THR A 67 -4.80 1.77 -4.59
N THR A 68 -5.16 0.64 -3.97
CA THR A 68 -6.45 0.00 -4.26
C THR A 68 -7.56 0.59 -3.41
N PRO A 69 -8.79 0.76 -3.93
CA PRO A 69 -9.96 0.97 -3.10
C PRO A 69 -10.17 -0.27 -2.23
N TYR A 70 -10.12 -0.10 -0.90
CA TYR A 70 -10.26 -1.20 0.04
C TYR A 70 -11.66 -1.82 -0.04
N SER A 71 -11.71 -3.14 -0.19
CA SER A 71 -12.84 -3.94 0.27
C SER A 71 -12.36 -4.82 1.43
N PRO A 72 -13.09 -4.88 2.56
CA PRO A 72 -12.80 -5.84 3.61
C PRO A 72 -12.91 -7.25 3.01
N GLY A 73 -11.78 -7.95 2.85
CA GLY A 73 -11.71 -9.25 2.19
C GLY A 73 -11.02 -9.28 0.83
N ALA A 74 -10.53 -8.15 0.31
CA ALA A 74 -9.61 -8.14 -0.84
C ALA A 74 -8.23 -8.69 -0.43
N VAL A 75 -8.14 -10.02 -0.32
CA VAL A 75 -6.92 -10.76 0.07
C VAL A 75 -5.75 -10.54 -0.91
N TYR A 76 -6.00 -9.98 -2.11
CA TYR A 76 -5.00 -9.87 -3.17
C TYR A 76 -4.54 -8.44 -3.50
N GLY A 77 -5.08 -7.39 -2.88
CA GLY A 77 -4.61 -6.00 -3.03
C GLY A 77 -4.32 -5.55 -4.48
N LEU A 78 -3.36 -4.65 -4.65
CA LEU A 78 -2.83 -4.21 -5.96
C LEU A 78 -2.34 -5.39 -6.84
N PRO A 79 -1.61 -6.39 -6.31
CA PRO A 79 -1.15 -7.54 -7.10
C PRO A 79 -2.25 -8.35 -7.78
N GLY A 80 -3.41 -8.50 -7.14
CA GLY A 80 -4.54 -9.26 -7.70
C GLY A 80 -5.31 -8.52 -8.78
N LEU A 81 -5.19 -7.19 -8.83
CA LEU A 81 -5.85 -6.34 -9.82
C LEU A 81 -5.02 -6.20 -11.11
N LEU A 82 -3.71 -6.43 -11.03
CA LEU A 82 -2.76 -6.16 -12.09
C LEU A 82 -2.13 -7.44 -12.66
N GLY A 83 -1.72 -7.42 -13.93
CA GLY A 83 -0.96 -8.52 -14.52
C GLY A 83 0.53 -8.45 -14.15
N VAL A 84 1.26 -9.56 -14.17
CA VAL A 84 2.73 -9.52 -13.94
C VAL A 84 3.47 -8.77 -15.06
N SER A 85 4.57 -8.11 -14.73
CA SER A 85 5.44 -7.42 -15.68
C SER A 85 6.91 -7.47 -15.23
N SER A 86 7.83 -7.24 -16.16
CA SER A 86 9.27 -7.09 -15.89
C SER A 86 9.78 -5.67 -16.21
N ARG A 87 8.88 -4.72 -16.51
CA ARG A 87 9.21 -3.40 -17.07
C ARG A 87 9.41 -2.28 -16.05
N CYS A 88 9.49 -2.59 -14.75
CA CYS A 88 9.66 -1.58 -13.70
C CYS A 88 11.10 -1.12 -13.49
N GLY A 89 12.08 -1.75 -14.16
CA GLY A 89 13.50 -1.49 -13.93
C GLY A 89 13.95 -1.81 -12.50
N TYR A 90 15.17 -1.38 -12.15
CA TYR A 90 15.81 -1.69 -10.87
C TYR A 90 15.52 -0.67 -9.76
N SER A 91 14.99 0.51 -10.11
CA SER A 91 14.68 1.58 -9.17
C SER A 91 13.42 1.31 -8.34
N ARG A 92 12.62 0.30 -8.70
CA ARG A 92 11.41 -0.13 -7.98
C ARG A 92 10.37 0.99 -7.82
N VAL A 93 10.33 1.93 -8.77
CA VAL A 93 9.37 3.04 -8.82
C VAL A 93 8.45 2.95 -10.04
N GLY A 94 8.29 1.75 -10.60
CA GLY A 94 7.50 1.52 -11.81
C GLY A 94 8.17 2.02 -13.09
N GLY A 95 7.39 2.00 -14.17
CA GLY A 95 7.77 2.44 -15.51
C GLY A 95 6.51 2.77 -16.32
N SER A 96 6.68 3.17 -17.59
CA SER A 96 5.61 3.80 -18.40
C SER A 96 4.35 2.97 -18.64
N ASN A 97 4.35 1.67 -18.33
CA ASN A 97 3.18 0.79 -18.34
C ASN A 97 3.28 -0.28 -17.25
N SER A 98 3.98 0.04 -16.16
CA SER A 98 4.19 -0.92 -15.08
C SER A 98 4.30 -0.23 -13.73
N ALA A 99 3.66 -0.83 -12.73
CA ALA A 99 3.76 -0.39 -11.35
C ALA A 99 4.67 -1.35 -10.56
N SER A 100 5.61 -0.79 -9.81
CA SER A 100 6.29 -1.52 -8.75
C SER A 100 5.39 -1.55 -7.52
N VAL A 101 5.10 -2.74 -7.01
CA VAL A 101 4.26 -2.90 -5.84
C VAL A 101 5.13 -3.22 -4.64
N HIS A 102 4.80 -2.56 -3.53
CA HIS A 102 5.50 -2.67 -2.27
C HIS A 102 4.51 -2.99 -1.16
N THR A 103 5.01 -3.62 -0.11
CA THR A 103 4.31 -3.81 1.16
C THR A 103 5.14 -3.23 2.29
N PHE A 104 4.53 -3.00 3.44
CA PHE A 104 5.24 -2.63 4.65
C PHE A 104 4.57 -3.26 5.85
N GLU A 105 5.37 -3.67 6.82
CA GLU A 105 4.86 -4.06 8.12
C GLU A 105 4.55 -2.81 8.94
N ASN A 106 3.27 -2.48 9.07
CA ASN A 106 2.86 -1.50 10.07
C ASN A 106 2.63 -2.23 11.39
N LYS A 107 3.32 -1.84 12.47
CA LYS A 107 3.02 -2.35 13.83
C LYS A 107 1.55 -2.12 14.21
N VAL A 108 0.94 -1.03 13.75
CA VAL A 108 -0.49 -0.76 13.94
C VAL A 108 -1.36 -1.78 13.19
N TYR A 109 -0.94 -2.21 12.00
CA TYR A 109 -1.59 -3.31 11.29
C TYR A 109 -1.38 -4.66 11.94
N HIS A 110 -0.18 -4.91 12.44
CA HIS A 110 0.11 -6.14 13.13
C HIS A 110 -0.74 -6.25 14.39
N LEU A 111 -0.95 -5.14 15.11
CA LEU A 111 -1.85 -5.05 16.26
C LEU A 111 -3.32 -5.19 15.87
N THR A 112 -3.82 -4.51 14.83
CA THR A 112 -5.22 -4.71 14.40
C THR A 112 -5.47 -6.11 13.84
N ARG A 113 -4.53 -6.70 13.10
CA ARG A 113 -4.59 -8.09 12.63
C ARG A 113 -4.50 -9.08 13.77
N PHE A 114 -3.62 -8.89 14.77
CA PHE A 114 -3.61 -9.69 16.00
C PHE A 114 -4.94 -9.55 16.75
N MET A 115 -5.42 -8.33 16.98
CA MET A 115 -6.67 -8.07 17.68
C MET A 115 -7.89 -8.65 16.94
N TYR A 116 -7.92 -8.63 15.61
CA TYR A 116 -8.97 -9.25 14.79
C TYR A 116 -8.85 -10.77 14.70
N ALA A 117 -7.65 -11.31 14.49
CA ALA A 117 -7.41 -12.76 14.41
C ALA A 117 -7.64 -13.45 15.77
N HIS A 118 -7.36 -12.76 16.89
CA HIS A 118 -7.66 -13.21 18.25
C HIS A 118 -9.02 -12.71 18.78
N ARG A 119 -9.86 -12.08 17.95
CA ARG A 119 -11.23 -11.69 18.33
C ARG A 119 -12.17 -12.88 18.54
N PHE A 120 -11.70 -14.11 18.30
CA PHE A 120 -12.42 -15.35 18.58
C PHE A 120 -12.25 -15.90 20.01
N GLU A 121 -11.49 -15.23 20.89
CA GLU A 121 -11.31 -15.62 22.31
C GLU A 121 -11.65 -14.47 23.28
N LEU A 122 -12.69 -13.67 22.97
CA LEU A 122 -13.30 -12.74 23.94
C LEU A 122 -14.80 -12.97 24.06
N LYS A 123 -15.18 -14.23 24.29
CA LYS A 123 -16.43 -14.60 24.97
C LYS A 123 -16.12 -15.19 26.35
N ALA A 124 -15.41 -14.46 27.22
CA ALA A 124 -15.32 -14.85 28.63
C ALA A 124 -14.74 -13.76 29.56
N VAL A 125 -15.29 -12.54 29.60
CA VAL A 125 -15.10 -11.68 30.80
C VAL A 125 -16.37 -10.85 31.06
N LEU A 126 -17.47 -11.53 31.37
CA LEU A 126 -18.60 -10.95 32.09
C LEU A 126 -19.12 -12.00 33.08
N ALA A 127 -18.40 -12.17 34.18
CA ALA A 127 -18.94 -12.81 35.38
C ALA A 127 -18.21 -12.22 36.59
N VAL A 128 -18.64 -11.03 37.01
CA VAL A 128 -18.48 -10.58 38.39
C VAL A 128 -19.74 -11.05 39.11
N PRO A 129 -19.69 -12.09 39.97
CA PRO A 129 -20.76 -12.30 40.93
C PRO A 129 -20.60 -11.29 42.07
N ALA A 130 -21.75 -10.82 42.54
CA ALA A 130 -21.94 -9.79 43.55
C ALA A 130 -21.44 -10.19 44.95
#